data_AF-T0G7B6-F1
#
_entry.id   AF-T0G7B6-F1
#
_cell.length_a   1.000
_cell.length_b   1.000
_cell.length_c   1.000
_cell.angle_alpha   90.00
_cell.angle_beta   90.00
_cell.angle_gamma   90.00
#
_symmetry.space_group_name_H-M   'P 1'
#
loop_
_entity.id
_entity.type
_entity.pdbx_description
1 polymer ?
#
loop_
_entity_poly.entity_id
_entity_poly.type
_entity_poly.pdbx_seq_one_letter_code
_entity_poly.pdbx_strand_id
1 'polypeptide(L)' 'MGNASLSNGIVRVEVLARNAKGQDVSHTDLLIPLNRVDSVAEGLRMLADKLREKISEGQADSNLHSVQ' A
#
# COMPACT_ATOMS: atom_id res chain seq x y z
N MET A 1 10.83 4.82 -5.51
CA MET A 1 9.70 5.33 -6.33
C MET A 1 9.19 4.14 -7.13
N GLY A 2 7.93 3.75 -6.97
CA GLY A 2 7.34 2.63 -7.73
C GLY A 2 7.15 3.02 -9.19
N ASN A 3 7.29 2.05 -10.11
CA ASN A 3 7.10 2.29 -11.53
C ASN A 3 5.66 1.94 -11.95
N ALA A 4 5.06 2.77 -12.81
CA ALA A 4 3.75 2.52 -13.40
C ALA A 4 3.84 2.71 -14.92
N SER A 5 3.29 1.77 -15.67
CA SER A 5 3.28 1.80 -17.15
C SER A 5 1.91 1.45 -17.70
N LEU A 6 1.56 2.00 -18.87
CA LEU A 6 0.30 1.74 -19.57
C LEU A 6 0.59 1.05 -20.90
N SER A 7 -0.02 -0.11 -21.12
CA SER A 7 0.06 -0.83 -22.40
C SER A 7 -1.25 -1.56 -22.67
N ASN A 8 -1.78 -1.44 -23.90
CA ASN A 8 -3.00 -2.12 -24.35
C ASN A 8 -4.21 -1.97 -23.41
N GLY A 9 -4.38 -0.80 -22.80
CA GLY A 9 -5.48 -0.54 -21.87
C GLY A 9 -5.32 -1.20 -20.49
N ILE A 10 -4.11 -1.66 -20.14
CA ILE A 10 -3.76 -2.17 -18.81
C ILE A 10 -2.70 -1.27 -18.19
N VAL A 11 -2.95 -0.79 -16.98
CA VAL A 11 -1.97 -0.15 -16.11
C VAL A 11 -1.25 -1.25 -15.34
N ARG A 12 0.07 -1.32 -15.49
CA ARG A 12 0.96 -2.18 -14.73
C ARG A 12 1.61 -1.34 -13.64
N VAL A 13 1.46 -1.75 -12.39
CA VAL A 13 2.11 -1.14 -11.22
C VAL A 13 3.10 -2.15 -10.65
N GLU A 14 4.36 -1.76 -10.57
CA GLU A 14 5.41 -2.57 -9.96
C GLU A 14 5.26 -2.59 -8.43
N VAL A 15 5.21 -3.79 -7.84
CA VAL A 15 5.18 -3.98 -6.39
C VAL A 15 6.58 -4.36 -5.90
N LEU A 16 7.13 -3.50 -5.05
CA LEU A 16 8.42 -3.73 -4.40
C LEU A 16 8.20 -4.38 -3.03
N ALA A 17 8.98 -5.42 -2.74
CA ALA A 17 9.06 -6.04 -1.42
C ALA A 17 10.48 -5.90 -0.86
N ARG A 18 10.60 -5.75 0.47
CA ARG A 18 11.91 -5.72 1.11
C ARG A 18 12.38 -7.14 1.43
N ASN A 19 13.53 -7.53 0.89
CA ASN A 19 14.11 -8.85 1.15
C ASN A 19 14.81 -8.91 2.52
N ALA A 20 15.28 -10.10 2.91
CA ALA A 20 16.00 -10.32 4.18
C ALA A 20 17.31 -9.52 4.31
N LYS A 21 17.84 -8.97 3.20
CA LYS A 21 19.03 -8.10 3.18
C LYS A 21 18.68 -6.61 3.28
N GLY A 22 17.39 -6.28 3.48
CA GLY A 22 16.91 -4.90 3.57
C GLY A 22 16.83 -4.19 2.22
N GLN A 23 16.97 -4.89 1.10
CA GLN A 23 16.90 -4.31 -0.24
C GLN A 23 15.47 -4.38 -0.78
N ASP A 24 15.04 -3.32 -1.44
CA ASP A 24 13.76 -3.29 -2.15
C ASP A 24 13.95 -4.04 -3.48
N VAL A 25 13.24 -5.15 -3.64
CA VAL A 25 13.27 -6.00 -4.83
C VAL A 25 11.89 -6.04 -5.46
N SER A 26 11.85 -6.05 -6.79
CA SER A 26 10.61 -6.28 -7.53
C SER A 26 10.07 -7.66 -7.17
N HIS A 27 8.81 -7.72 -6.74
CA HIS A 27 8.18 -8.95 -6.28
C HIS A 27 7.12 -9.44 -7.25
N THR A 28 6.19 -8.56 -7.63
CA THR A 28 5.10 -8.88 -8.55
C THR A 28 4.56 -7.62 -9.21
N ASP A 29 3.80 -7.79 -10.29
CA ASP A 29 3.12 -6.72 -11.00
C ASP A 29 1.63 -6.74 -10.67
N LEU A 30 1.08 -5.59 -10.30
CA LEU A 30 -0.36 -5.39 -10.24
C LEU A 30 -0.86 -4.91 -11.61
N LEU A 31 -1.73 -5.69 -12.23
CA LEU A 31 -2.32 -5.38 -13.53
C LEU A 31 -3.75 -4.86 -13.33
N ILE A 32 -4.00 -3.62 -13.77
CA ILE A 32 -5.27 -2.93 -13.58
C ILE A 32 -5.83 -2.55 -14.95
N PRO A 33 -7.03 -3.01 -15.33
CA PRO A 33 -7.71 -2.51 -16.52
C PRO A 33 -7.93 -0.99 -16.43
N LEU A 34 -7.64 -0.25 -17.50
CA LEU A 34 -7.67 1.21 -17.52
C LEU A 34 -9.03 1.76 -17.06
N ASN A 35 -10.13 1.11 -17.45
CA ASN A 35 -11.50 1.47 -17.06
C ASN A 35 -11.84 1.20 -15.58
N ARG A 36 -10.90 0.62 -14.81
CA ARG A 36 -11.05 0.34 -13.38
C ARG A 36 -10.03 1.08 -12.51
N VAL A 37 -9.10 1.83 -13.12
CA VAL A 37 -8.00 2.49 -12.39
C VAL A 37 -8.54 3.42 -11.30
N ASP A 38 -9.55 4.23 -11.60
CA ASP A 38 -10.14 5.16 -10.62
C ASP A 38 -10.74 4.42 -9.41
N SER A 39 -11.50 3.35 -9.65
CA SER A 39 -12.09 2.54 -8.58
C SER A 39 -11.02 1.83 -7.73
N VAL A 40 -9.95 1.35 -8.36
CA VAL A 40 -8.83 0.72 -7.64
C VAL A 40 -8.08 1.76 -6.80
N ALA A 41 -7.83 2.95 -7.34
CA ALA A 41 -7.18 4.05 -6.62
C ALA A 41 -8.01 4.50 -5.40
N GLU A 42 -9.32 4.65 -5.57
CA GLU A 42 -10.23 5.00 -4.47
C GLU A 42 -10.25 3.92 -3.37
N GLY A 43 -10.36 2.64 -3.75
CA GLY A 43 -10.33 1.54 -2.79
C GLY A 43 -9.01 1.47 -2.00
N LEU A 44 -7.87 1.69 -2.68
CA LEU A 44 -6.57 1.75 -2.03
C LEU A 44 -6.45 2.95 -1.07
N ARG A 45 -7.02 4.11 -1.43
CA ARG A 45 -7.06 5.28 -0.54
C ARG A 45 -7.85 4.98 0.72
N MET A 46 -9.07 4.43 0.59
CA MET A 46 -9.91 4.07 1.73
C MET A 46 -9.22 3.04 2.65
N LEU A 47 -8.49 2.08 2.08
CA LEU A 47 -7.72 1.12 2.86
C LEU A 47 -6.57 1.79 3.62
N ALA A 48 -5.84 2.71 2.97
CA ALA A 48 -4.76 3.46 3.58
C ALA A 48 -5.26 4.31 4.76
N ASP A 49 -6.42 4.94 4.62
CA ASP A 49 -7.03 5.75 5.69
C ASP A 49 -7.37 4.87 6.90
N LYS A 50 -8.03 3.73 6.69
CA LYS A 50 -8.32 2.75 7.77
C LYS A 50 -7.07 2.21 8.45
N LEU A 51 -6.00 1.97 7.70
CA LEU A 51 -4.73 1.50 8.27
C LEU A 51 -4.08 2.58 9.13
N ARG A 52 -4.14 3.85 8.71
CA ARG A 52 -3.64 4.99 9.49
C ARG A 52 -4.42 5.16 10.80
N GLU A 53 -5.75 5.07 10.74
CA GLU A 53 -6.61 5.11 11.94
C GLU A 53 -6.19 4.03 12.94
N LYS A 54 -6.04 2.78 12.51
CA LYS A 54 -5.62 1.67 13.38
C LYS A 54 -4.23 1.87 14.00
N ILE A 55 -3.29 2.45 13.26
CA ILE A 55 -1.94 2.74 13.78
C ILE A 55 -2.02 3.85 14.84
N SER A 56 -2.82 4.89 14.62
CA SER A 56 -3.03 5.96 15.58
C SER A 56 -3.74 5.48 16.85
N GLU A 57 -4.75 4.62 16.71
CA GLU A 57 -5.45 3.99 17.85
C GLU A 57 -4.52 3.07 18.66
N GLY A 58 -3.72 2.23 17.99
CA GLY A 58 -2.77 1.32 18.65
C GLY A 58 -1.62 2.04 19.40
N GLN A 59 -1.29 3.28 19.03
CA GLN A 59 -0.34 4.11 19.78
C GLN A 59 -0.96 4.77 21.03
N ALA A 60 -2.27 4.98 21.06
CA ALA A 60 -2.95 5.59 22.21
C ALA A 60 -3.04 4.63 23.41
N ASP A 61 -3.25 3.33 23.17
CA ASP A 61 -3.34 2.32 24.24
C ASP A 61 -1.99 1.95 24.88
N SER A 62 -0.88 2.09 24.15
CA SER A 62 0.46 1.77 24.68
C SER A 62 1.01 2.80 25.68
N ASN A 63 0.43 4.01 25.74
CA ASN A 63 0.85 5.06 26.68
C ASN A 63 0.11 5.05 28.02
N LEU A 64 -0.93 4.21 28.18
CA LEU A 64 -1.70 4.11 29.43
C LEU A 64 -1.24 2.97 30.36
N HIS A 65 -0.48 2.00 29.87
CA HIS A 65 0.01 0.86 30.67
C HIS A 65 1.42 1.04 31.28
N SER A 66 2.08 2.18 31.06
CA SER A 66 3.45 2.44 31.56
C SER A 66 3.49 3.21 32.89
N VAL A 67 2.35 3.35 33.59
CA VAL A 67 2.22 4.06 34.87
C VAL A 67 1.48 3.19 35.88
N GLN A 68 2.11 2.09 36.31
CA GLN A 68 1.80 1.41 37.58
C GLN A 68 3.08 0.87 38.22
#